data_AF-X6NXK9-F1
#
_entry.id   AF-X6NXK9-F1
#
_cell.length_a   1.000
_cell.length_b   1.000
_cell.length_c   1.000
_cell.angle_alpha   90.00
_cell.angle_beta   90.00
_cell.angle_gamma   90.00
#
_symmetry.space_group_name_H-M   'P 1'
#
loop_
_entity.id
_entity.type
_entity.pdbx_description
1 polymer ?
#
loop_
_entity_poly.entity_id
_entity_poly.type
_entity_poly.pdbx_seq_one_letter_code
_entity_poly.pdbx_strand_id
1 'polypeptide(L)'
;MQAKVISFFSKSQFRFSILLGVTLVGEITLLALSIVQTKSEGNTHSSKSWSDICSEQTMQYFNPFRLELKNGDYFSCPWPVNDSVFRIILCFLVIFYNVGIFVTLLKSFQRRVWTICRYSMLVLSGCSFAVFVLDSDHCRTGFDLCNNDFEIDGNKILSFSPGIKQCVLIPFIWTILLDLAVFILTTWQFLTMQLYPYLGVAAYTGEQKVVQSPAKVEPVSKKSDAGEQKNTEQPSNTGAFGI
;
A
#
# COMPACT_ATOMS: atom_id res chain seq x y z
N MET A 1 -20.05 26.21 0.68
CA MET A 1 -18.86 25.36 0.39
C MET A 1 -17.65 25.67 1.28
N GLN A 2 -17.47 26.89 1.79
CA GLN A 2 -16.27 27.26 2.57
C GLN A 2 -16.13 26.56 3.95
N ALA A 3 -17.22 26.22 4.63
CA ALA A 3 -17.15 25.56 5.95
C ALA A 3 -16.56 24.12 5.91
N LYS A 4 -16.63 23.42 4.76
CA LYS A 4 -16.05 22.06 4.63
C LYS A 4 -14.53 22.06 4.53
N VAL A 5 -13.96 23.11 3.94
CA VAL A 5 -12.50 23.25 3.76
C VAL A 5 -11.80 23.40 5.12
N ILE A 6 -12.45 24.05 6.09
CA ILE A 6 -11.87 24.31 7.41
C ILE A 6 -11.85 23.03 8.29
N SER A 7 -12.81 22.11 8.11
CA SER A 7 -12.81 20.82 8.85
C SER A 7 -11.74 19.82 8.38
N PHE A 8 -11.18 20.02 7.18
CA PHE A 8 -10.14 19.16 6.61
C PHE A 8 -8.81 19.24 7.38
N PHE A 9 -8.66 20.26 8.23
CA PHE A 9 -7.50 20.46 9.10
C PHE A 9 -7.66 19.85 10.50
N SER A 10 -8.43 18.77 10.66
CA SER A 10 -8.17 17.91 11.81
C SER A 10 -6.74 17.36 11.67
N LYS A 11 -5.91 17.56 12.71
CA LYS A 11 -4.45 17.29 12.68
C LYS A 11 -4.11 15.88 12.17
N SER A 12 -5.00 14.91 12.32
CA SER A 12 -4.86 13.53 11.84
C SER A 12 -5.14 13.35 10.34
N GLN A 13 -6.18 13.97 9.78
CA GLN A 13 -6.53 13.87 8.35
C GLN A 13 -5.46 14.49 7.45
N PHE A 14 -4.93 15.64 7.85
CA PHE A 14 -3.85 16.31 7.13
C PHE A 14 -2.59 15.44 7.10
N ARG A 15 -2.19 14.87 8.24
CA ARG A 15 -1.03 13.97 8.33
C ARG A 15 -1.19 12.73 7.47
N PHE A 16 -2.38 12.12 7.48
CA PHE A 16 -2.65 10.96 6.63
C PHE A 16 -2.65 11.32 5.14
N SER A 17 -3.15 12.50 4.78
CA SER A 17 -3.09 13.00 3.39
C SER A 17 -1.66 13.23 2.91
N ILE A 18 -0.77 13.75 3.76
CA ILE A 18 0.67 13.84 3.45
C ILE A 18 1.24 12.45 3.18
N LEU A 19 0.93 11.47 4.04
CA LEU A 19 1.40 10.09 3.85
C LEU A 19 0.95 9.50 2.51
N LEU A 20 -0.32 9.67 2.13
CA LEU A 20 -0.84 9.26 0.82
C LEU A 20 -0.08 9.94 -0.32
N GLY A 21 0.18 11.25 -0.20
CA GLY A 21 0.93 12.02 -1.20
C GLY A 21 2.37 11.56 -1.38
N VAL A 22 3.11 11.33 -0.28
CA VAL A 22 4.49 10.81 -0.31
C VAL A 22 4.54 9.42 -0.94
N THR A 23 3.56 8.57 -0.60
CA THR A 23 3.47 7.22 -1.18
C THR A 23 3.19 7.28 -2.68
N LEU A 24 2.28 8.15 -3.12
CA LEU A 24 1.98 8.35 -4.53
C LEU A 24 3.20 8.80 -5.33
N VAL A 25 4.01 9.72 -4.78
CA VAL A 25 5.27 10.15 -5.41
C VAL A 25 6.24 8.98 -5.52
N GLY A 26 6.41 8.20 -4.44
CA GLY A 26 7.28 7.02 -4.45
C GLY A 26 6.87 6.00 -5.52
N GLU A 27 5.58 5.71 -5.64
CA GLU A 27 5.03 4.79 -6.65
C GLU A 27 5.23 5.29 -8.08
N ILE A 28 5.01 6.59 -8.33
CA ILE A 28 5.25 7.17 -9.66
C ILE A 28 6.73 7.09 -10.03
N THR A 29 7.62 7.39 -9.07
CA THR A 29 9.06 7.25 -9.28
C THR A 29 9.44 5.80 -9.57
N LEU A 30 8.90 4.84 -8.81
CA LEU A 30 9.17 3.42 -8.99
C LEU A 30 8.65 2.90 -10.34
N LEU A 31 7.47 3.35 -10.76
CA LEU A 31 6.89 3.05 -12.06
C LEU A 31 7.78 3.59 -13.20
N ALA A 32 8.23 4.85 -13.09
CA ALA A 32 9.10 5.45 -14.09
C ALA A 32 10.45 4.72 -14.17
N LEU A 33 11.06 4.39 -13.03
CA LEU A 33 12.29 3.61 -12.97
C LEU A 33 12.11 2.23 -13.58
N SER A 34 11.01 1.55 -13.27
CA SER A 34 10.72 0.22 -13.82
C SER A 34 10.61 0.26 -15.34
N ILE A 35 9.89 1.24 -15.90
CA ILE A 35 9.76 1.42 -17.36
C ILE A 35 11.11 1.74 -18.02
N VAL A 36 11.90 2.63 -17.41
CA VAL A 36 13.24 2.98 -17.93
C VAL A 36 14.16 1.76 -17.89
N GLN A 37 14.08 0.97 -16.83
CA GLN A 37 14.87 -0.26 -16.68
C GLN A 37 14.44 -1.33 -17.67
N THR A 38 13.15 -1.47 -18.00
CA THR A 38 12.70 -2.42 -19.04
C THR A 38 13.17 -2.02 -20.44
N LYS A 39 13.29 -0.71 -20.70
CA LYS A 39 13.73 -0.18 -22.01
C LYS A 39 15.25 -0.06 -22.15
N SER A 40 15.97 -0.07 -21.04
CA SER A 40 17.42 -0.05 -20.98
C SER A 40 17.98 -1.44 -21.33
N GLU A 41 17.65 -1.94 -22.52
CA GLU A 41 18.38 -3.07 -23.09
C GLU A 41 19.81 -2.60 -23.36
N GLY A 42 20.79 -3.38 -22.87
CA GLY A 42 22.20 -3.00 -22.78
C GLY A 42 22.80 -2.57 -24.12
N ASN A 43 22.73 -1.28 -24.41
CA ASN A 43 23.46 -0.67 -25.51
C ASN A 43 24.90 -0.44 -25.07
N THR A 44 25.81 -1.22 -25.64
CA THR A 44 27.23 -0.86 -25.65
C THR A 44 27.43 0.38 -26.54
N HIS A 45 28.50 1.13 -26.32
CA HIS A 45 28.88 2.27 -27.17
C HIS A 45 29.10 1.85 -28.65
N SER A 46 29.22 0.54 -28.91
CA SER A 46 29.45 -0.08 -30.22
C SER A 46 28.18 -0.63 -30.91
N SER A 47 26.97 -0.23 -30.50
CA SER A 47 25.67 -0.59 -31.12
C SER A 47 25.37 -2.08 -31.32
N LYS A 48 26.15 -2.99 -30.71
CA LYS A 48 25.80 -4.41 -30.66
C LYS A 48 24.78 -4.59 -29.53
N SER A 49 23.53 -4.90 -29.88
CA SER A 49 22.50 -5.27 -28.91
C SER A 49 22.82 -6.66 -28.39
N TRP A 50 23.33 -6.74 -27.16
CA TRP A 50 23.50 -8.02 -26.46
C TRP A 50 22.19 -8.44 -25.75
N SER A 51 21.04 -7.96 -26.25
CA SER A 51 19.68 -8.33 -25.81
C SER A 51 19.49 -9.85 -25.77
N ASP A 52 20.12 -10.55 -26.72
CA ASP A 52 19.99 -12.00 -26.88
C ASP A 52 20.66 -12.76 -25.74
N ILE A 53 21.70 -12.20 -25.12
CA ILE A 53 22.36 -12.82 -23.95
C ILE A 53 21.58 -12.55 -22.66
N CYS A 54 21.12 -11.31 -22.45
CA CYS A 54 20.34 -11.00 -21.24
C CYS A 54 18.96 -11.70 -21.24
N SER A 55 18.46 -12.12 -22.41
CA SER A 55 17.17 -12.82 -22.55
C SER A 55 17.28 -14.33 -22.44
N GLU A 56 18.48 -14.91 -22.43
CA GLU A 56 18.70 -16.34 -22.22
C GLU A 56 18.16 -16.76 -20.84
N GLN A 57 17.44 -17.89 -20.77
CA GLN A 57 16.73 -18.30 -19.55
C GLN A 57 17.65 -18.44 -18.32
N THR A 58 18.89 -18.85 -18.54
CA THR A 58 19.93 -18.96 -17.51
C THR A 58 20.37 -17.59 -17.00
N MET A 59 20.53 -16.61 -17.90
CA MET A 59 20.92 -15.24 -17.55
C MET A 59 19.81 -14.46 -16.86
N GLN A 60 18.55 -14.74 -17.15
CA GLN A 60 17.41 -14.10 -16.47
C GLN A 60 17.44 -14.31 -14.94
N TYR A 61 18.00 -15.41 -14.44
CA TYR A 61 18.11 -15.66 -13.01
C TYR A 61 19.14 -14.75 -12.32
N PHE A 62 20.15 -14.32 -13.06
CA PHE A 62 21.29 -13.55 -12.56
C PHE A 62 21.14 -12.04 -12.78
N ASN A 63 20.11 -11.64 -13.51
CA ASN A 63 19.76 -10.24 -13.70
C ASN A 63 19.18 -9.66 -12.40
N PRO A 64 19.45 -8.38 -12.08
CA PRO A 64 20.20 -7.39 -12.86
C PRO A 64 21.67 -7.29 -12.45
N PHE A 65 22.52 -6.90 -13.39
CA PHE A 65 23.91 -6.53 -13.12
C PHE A 65 24.45 -5.54 -14.16
N ARG A 66 25.46 -4.78 -13.77
CA ARG A 66 26.22 -3.89 -14.67
C ARG A 66 27.70 -4.08 -14.45
N LEU A 67 28.45 -4.23 -15.53
CA LEU A 67 29.89 -4.38 -15.54
C LEU A 67 30.54 -3.30 -16.41
N GLU A 68 31.72 -2.85 -16.00
CA GLU A 68 32.60 -1.97 -16.76
C GLU A 68 33.75 -2.80 -17.32
N LEU A 69 34.02 -2.64 -18.60
CA LEU A 69 35.11 -3.27 -19.31
C LEU A 69 36.38 -2.40 -19.23
N LYS A 70 37.56 -3.01 -19.39
CA LYS A 70 38.88 -2.33 -19.33
C LYS A 70 39.05 -1.28 -20.43
N ASN A 71 38.31 -1.41 -21.52
CA ASN A 71 38.26 -0.41 -22.61
C ASN A 71 37.35 0.79 -22.27
N GLY A 72 36.68 0.80 -21.12
CA GLY A 72 35.76 1.85 -20.67
C GLY A 72 34.31 1.66 -21.09
N ASP A 73 33.99 0.60 -21.86
CA ASP A 73 32.62 0.27 -22.19
C ASP A 73 31.87 -0.29 -20.98
N TYR A 74 30.55 -0.09 -20.95
CA TYR A 74 29.69 -0.69 -19.93
C TYR A 74 28.73 -1.68 -20.57
N PHE A 75 28.47 -2.74 -19.84
CA PHE A 75 27.45 -3.72 -20.14
C PHE A 75 26.46 -3.76 -18.97
N SER A 76 25.17 -3.80 -19.27
CA SER A 76 24.11 -3.80 -18.26
C SER A 76 23.01 -4.73 -18.74
N CYS A 77 22.65 -5.71 -17.90
CA CYS A 77 21.40 -6.45 -18.07
C CYS A 77 20.33 -5.85 -17.15
N PRO A 78 19.11 -5.58 -17.67
CA PRO A 78 18.02 -5.04 -16.88
C PRO A 78 17.42 -6.12 -15.96
N TRP A 79 16.46 -5.71 -15.13
CA TRP A 79 15.65 -6.65 -14.33
C TRP A 79 14.94 -7.68 -15.23
N PRO A 80 14.64 -8.88 -14.71
CA PRO A 80 13.76 -9.82 -15.39
C PRO A 80 12.43 -9.15 -15.80
N VAL A 81 11.95 -9.47 -16.99
CA VAL A 81 10.72 -8.88 -17.54
C VAL A 81 9.52 -9.17 -16.65
N ASN A 82 9.42 -10.39 -16.12
CA ASN A 82 8.33 -10.81 -15.24
C ASN A 82 8.29 -9.97 -13.95
N ASP A 83 9.43 -9.71 -13.34
CA ASP A 83 9.53 -8.93 -12.10
C ASP A 83 9.19 -7.46 -12.37
N SER A 84 9.71 -6.91 -13.49
CA SER A 84 9.40 -5.54 -13.92
C SER A 84 7.90 -5.36 -14.18
N VAL A 85 7.27 -6.31 -14.87
CA VAL A 85 5.82 -6.29 -15.15
C VAL A 85 5.01 -6.40 -13.86
N PHE A 86 5.41 -7.30 -12.95
CA PHE A 86 4.75 -7.43 -11.66
C PHE A 86 4.85 -6.15 -10.84
N ARG A 87 6.03 -5.52 -10.79
CA ARG A 87 6.24 -4.23 -10.11
C ARG A 87 5.38 -3.12 -10.72
N ILE A 88 5.30 -3.04 -12.06
CA ILE A 88 4.43 -2.08 -12.76
C ILE A 88 2.96 -2.26 -12.37
N ILE A 89 2.44 -3.50 -12.38
CA ILE A 89 1.06 -3.80 -11.98
C ILE A 89 0.83 -3.39 -10.53
N LEU A 90 1.77 -3.71 -9.64
CA LEU A 90 1.70 -3.35 -8.23
C LEU A 90 1.64 -1.84 -8.04
N CYS A 91 2.51 -1.06 -8.71
CA CYS A 91 2.47 0.39 -8.69
C CYS A 91 1.09 0.94 -9.10
N PHE A 92 0.52 0.43 -10.20
CA PHE A 92 -0.81 0.86 -10.64
C PHE A 92 -1.90 0.57 -9.61
N LEU A 93 -1.87 -0.61 -8.98
CA LEU A 93 -2.82 -0.97 -7.94
C LEU A 93 -2.67 -0.03 -6.73
N VAL A 94 -1.45 0.20 -6.24
CA VAL A 94 -1.21 1.08 -5.09
C VAL A 94 -1.63 2.52 -5.40
N ILE A 95 -1.35 3.04 -6.60
CA ILE A 95 -1.83 4.36 -7.06
C ILE A 95 -3.36 4.41 -7.03
N PHE A 96 -4.03 3.40 -7.60
CA PHE A 96 -5.49 3.33 -7.64
C PHE A 96 -6.11 3.35 -6.24
N TYR A 97 -5.57 2.54 -5.31
CA TYR A 97 -6.04 2.51 -3.93
C TYR A 97 -5.73 3.80 -3.16
N ASN A 98 -4.56 4.41 -3.36
CA ASN A 98 -4.22 5.71 -2.76
C ASN A 98 -5.23 6.80 -3.16
N VAL A 99 -5.54 6.90 -4.45
CA VAL A 99 -6.56 7.84 -4.95
C VAL A 99 -7.93 7.52 -4.37
N GLY A 100 -8.31 6.24 -4.32
CA GLY A 100 -9.56 5.80 -3.69
C GLY A 100 -9.67 6.21 -2.22
N ILE A 101 -8.63 5.95 -1.43
CA ILE A 101 -8.56 6.35 -0.02
C ILE A 101 -8.66 7.86 0.10
N PHE A 102 -7.91 8.62 -0.71
CA PHE A 102 -7.95 10.07 -0.71
C PHE A 102 -9.36 10.62 -1.00
N VAL A 103 -10.07 10.06 -1.99
CA VAL A 103 -11.46 10.43 -2.28
C VAL A 103 -12.38 10.09 -1.11
N THR A 104 -12.22 8.93 -0.46
CA THR A 104 -13.04 8.56 0.71
C THR A 104 -12.82 9.47 1.92
N LEU A 105 -11.62 10.02 2.09
CA LEU A 105 -11.34 11.03 3.12
C LEU A 105 -12.10 12.34 2.83
N LEU A 106 -12.29 12.69 1.55
CA LEU A 106 -12.96 13.92 1.13
C LEU A 106 -14.50 13.84 1.12
N LYS A 107 -15.08 12.71 0.67
CA LYS A 107 -16.49 12.63 0.26
C LYS A 107 -17.47 12.01 1.27
N SER A 108 -17.17 12.06 2.56
CA SER A 108 -17.93 11.39 3.64
C SER A 108 -17.63 9.88 3.72
N PHE A 109 -17.44 9.42 4.96
CA PHE A 109 -16.89 8.12 5.30
C PHE A 109 -17.85 6.98 4.95
N GLN A 110 -17.63 6.31 3.81
CA GLN A 110 -18.32 5.06 3.47
C GLN A 110 -17.61 3.87 4.13
N ARG A 111 -18.20 3.32 5.19
CA ARG A 111 -17.61 2.23 6.00
C ARG A 111 -17.21 0.98 5.20
N ARG A 112 -17.98 0.63 4.17
CA ARG A 112 -17.69 -0.53 3.30
C ARG A 112 -16.44 -0.31 2.46
N VAL A 113 -16.36 0.81 1.74
CA VAL A 113 -15.21 1.16 0.91
C VAL A 113 -13.94 1.25 1.76
N TRP A 114 -14.02 1.89 2.93
CA TRP A 114 -12.89 1.98 3.86
C TRP A 114 -12.37 0.61 4.29
N THR A 115 -13.27 -0.32 4.60
CA THR A 115 -12.90 -1.68 5.03
C THR A 115 -12.21 -2.45 3.89
N ILE A 116 -12.71 -2.31 2.65
CA ILE A 116 -12.12 -2.92 1.46
C ILE A 116 -10.72 -2.34 1.23
N CYS A 117 -10.60 -1.02 1.14
CA CYS A 117 -9.31 -0.35 0.93
C CYS A 117 -8.29 -0.75 2.02
N ARG A 118 -8.71 -0.87 3.28
CA ARG A 118 -7.83 -1.28 4.38
C ARG A 118 -7.22 -2.66 4.15
N TYR A 119 -8.04 -3.67 3.84
CA TYR A 119 -7.52 -5.02 3.62
C TYR A 119 -6.75 -5.14 2.31
N SER A 120 -7.15 -4.43 1.27
CA SER A 120 -6.37 -4.35 0.04
C SER A 120 -4.98 -3.76 0.28
N MET A 121 -4.85 -2.70 1.10
CA MET A 121 -3.55 -2.13 1.46
C MET A 121 -2.65 -3.11 2.21
N LEU A 122 -3.21 -3.99 3.05
CA LEU A 122 -2.44 -5.05 3.71
C LEU A 122 -1.87 -6.04 2.69
N VAL A 123 -2.68 -6.47 1.72
CA VAL A 123 -2.24 -7.37 0.64
C VAL A 123 -1.17 -6.69 -0.21
N LEU A 124 -1.38 -5.42 -0.59
CA LEU A 124 -0.42 -4.66 -1.40
C LEU A 124 0.90 -4.46 -0.67
N SER A 125 0.88 -4.15 0.63
CA SER A 125 2.09 -4.09 1.47
C SER A 125 2.84 -5.42 1.47
N GLY A 126 2.14 -6.55 1.60
CA GLY A 126 2.74 -7.89 1.48
C GLY A 126 3.37 -8.14 0.11
N CYS A 127 2.72 -7.72 -0.97
CA CYS A 127 3.28 -7.80 -2.33
C CYS A 127 4.53 -6.90 -2.48
N SER A 128 4.51 -5.66 -1.98
CA SER A 128 5.66 -4.75 -2.01
C SER A 128 6.85 -5.33 -1.25
N PHE A 129 6.60 -5.98 -0.11
CA PHE A 129 7.64 -6.70 0.62
C PHE A 129 8.23 -7.84 -0.20
N ALA A 130 7.38 -8.64 -0.86
CA ALA A 130 7.85 -9.74 -1.72
C ALA A 130 8.70 -9.23 -2.88
N VAL A 131 8.30 -8.14 -3.56
CA VAL A 131 9.10 -7.49 -4.61
C VAL A 131 10.45 -7.05 -4.07
N PHE A 132 10.47 -6.33 -2.95
CA PHE A 132 11.71 -5.89 -2.31
C PHE A 132 12.67 -7.06 -2.04
N VAL A 133 12.17 -8.18 -1.51
CA VAL A 133 12.98 -9.36 -1.22
C VAL A 133 13.51 -10.01 -2.49
N LEU A 134 12.66 -10.20 -3.51
CA LEU A 134 13.05 -10.78 -4.80
C LEU A 134 14.11 -9.91 -5.48
N ASP A 135 13.89 -8.59 -5.50
CA ASP A 135 14.81 -7.65 -6.12
C ASP A 135 16.17 -7.61 -5.39
N SER A 136 16.14 -7.70 -4.07
CA SER A 136 17.36 -7.78 -3.26
C SER A 136 18.15 -9.05 -3.55
N ASP A 137 17.49 -10.21 -3.70
CA ASP A 137 18.15 -11.47 -3.98
C ASP A 137 18.73 -11.53 -5.41
N HIS A 138 17.97 -11.03 -6.39
CA HIS A 138 18.44 -10.90 -7.77
C HIS A 138 19.68 -9.99 -7.88
N CYS A 139 19.65 -8.83 -7.22
CA CYS A 139 20.77 -7.89 -7.21
C CYS A 139 22.00 -8.46 -6.51
N ARG A 140 21.82 -9.18 -5.40
CA ARG A 140 22.90 -9.90 -4.71
C ARG A 140 23.51 -10.97 -5.61
N THR A 141 22.68 -11.82 -6.20
CA THR A 141 23.12 -12.93 -7.05
C THR A 141 23.85 -12.42 -8.30
N GLY A 142 23.32 -11.39 -8.95
CA GLY A 142 23.96 -10.75 -10.11
C GLY A 142 25.30 -10.12 -9.78
N PHE A 143 25.42 -9.47 -8.60
CA PHE A 143 26.68 -8.89 -8.14
C PHE A 143 27.73 -9.96 -7.78
N ASP A 144 27.31 -11.00 -7.05
CA ASP A 144 28.19 -12.11 -6.67
C ASP A 144 28.76 -12.79 -7.90
N LEU A 145 27.97 -13.01 -8.95
CA LEU A 145 28.44 -13.61 -10.20
C LEU A 145 29.37 -12.69 -10.98
N CYS A 146 29.05 -11.40 -11.02
CA CYS A 146 29.90 -10.42 -11.69
C CYS A 146 31.30 -10.35 -11.06
N ASN A 147 31.39 -10.41 -9.73
CA ASN A 147 32.67 -10.38 -9.02
C ASN A 147 33.49 -11.67 -9.15
N ASN A 148 32.88 -12.78 -9.54
CA ASN A 148 33.55 -14.07 -9.72
C ASN A 148 33.93 -14.33 -11.20
N ASP A 149 34.11 -13.28 -12.00
CA ASP A 149 34.56 -13.31 -13.41
C ASP A 149 33.76 -14.29 -14.31
N PHE A 150 32.48 -14.54 -13.95
CA PHE A 150 31.51 -15.38 -14.64
C PHE A 150 32.04 -16.73 -15.16
N GLU A 151 32.17 -17.76 -14.29
CA GLU A 151 32.55 -19.15 -14.64
C GLU A 151 31.46 -20.20 -14.28
N ILE A 152 30.96 -20.98 -15.26
CA ILE A 152 29.88 -21.97 -15.19
C ILE A 152 29.88 -22.85 -16.49
N ASP A 153 29.85 -24.20 -16.41
CA ASP A 153 30.00 -25.14 -17.57
C ASP A 153 28.78 -25.98 -18.07
N GLY A 154 28.08 -25.58 -19.16
CA GLY A 154 26.80 -26.19 -19.65
C GLY A 154 25.62 -25.20 -19.82
N ASN A 155 24.48 -25.39 -19.12
CA ASN A 155 23.45 -24.35 -18.84
C ASN A 155 24.00 -23.28 -17.88
N LYS A 156 25.16 -22.78 -18.24
CA LYS A 156 26.20 -22.42 -17.31
C LYS A 156 27.25 -21.61 -18.17
N ILE A 157 27.64 -20.42 -17.70
CA ILE A 157 28.59 -19.38 -18.18
C ILE A 157 30.12 -19.61 -17.90
N LEU A 158 30.95 -20.25 -18.74
CA LEU A 158 32.23 -20.94 -18.37
C LEU A 158 33.52 -20.13 -18.11
N SER A 159 33.47 -18.81 -18.20
CA SER A 159 34.52 -17.82 -17.91
C SER A 159 34.27 -16.68 -18.89
N PHE A 160 33.95 -15.48 -18.41
CA PHE A 160 33.91 -14.28 -19.24
C PHE A 160 35.10 -13.40 -18.87
N SER A 161 36.29 -13.73 -19.37
CA SER A 161 37.41 -12.80 -19.33
C SER A 161 38.21 -12.87 -20.62
N PRO A 162 38.36 -11.71 -21.30
CA PRO A 162 39.22 -10.72 -20.70
C PRO A 162 38.62 -9.32 -20.73
N GLY A 163 38.49 -8.74 -19.55
CA GLY A 163 38.48 -7.30 -19.42
C GLY A 163 37.43 -6.72 -18.49
N ILE A 164 36.83 -7.46 -17.57
CA ILE A 164 36.04 -6.80 -16.52
C ILE A 164 37.00 -5.96 -15.67
N LYS A 165 36.67 -4.69 -15.49
CA LYS A 165 37.38 -3.74 -14.64
C LYS A 165 36.69 -3.62 -13.28
N GLN A 166 35.37 -3.50 -13.28
CA GLN A 166 34.57 -3.43 -12.05
C GLN A 166 33.10 -3.77 -12.29
N CYS A 167 32.43 -4.28 -11.25
CA CYS A 167 30.99 -4.49 -11.19
C CYS A 167 30.32 -3.31 -10.49
N VAL A 168 29.29 -2.73 -11.11
CA VAL A 168 28.64 -1.49 -10.65
C VAL A 168 27.20 -1.78 -10.23
N LEU A 169 26.95 -1.74 -8.91
CA LEU A 169 25.64 -2.03 -8.33
C LEU A 169 24.71 -0.81 -8.20
N ILE A 170 25.29 0.39 -8.28
CA ILE A 170 24.65 1.68 -7.96
C ILE A 170 23.27 1.87 -8.62
N PRO A 171 23.05 1.63 -9.93
CA PRO A 171 21.76 1.92 -10.55
C PRO A 171 20.62 1.01 -10.05
N PHE A 172 20.93 -0.17 -9.52
CA PHE A 172 19.92 -1.15 -9.07
C PHE A 172 19.58 -0.99 -7.59
N ILE A 173 20.54 -0.55 -6.76
CA ILE A 173 20.33 -0.28 -5.33
C ILE A 173 19.21 0.76 -5.13
N TRP A 174 19.14 1.79 -5.97
CA TRP A 174 18.11 2.83 -5.84
C TRP A 174 16.70 2.28 -5.98
N THR A 175 16.49 1.31 -6.87
CA THR A 175 15.20 0.64 -7.03
C THR A 175 14.84 -0.14 -5.76
N ILE A 176 15.77 -0.96 -5.25
CA ILE A 176 15.56 -1.74 -4.02
C ILE A 176 15.24 -0.83 -2.81
N LEU A 177 15.97 0.28 -2.67
CA LEU A 177 15.69 1.25 -1.60
C LEU A 177 14.31 1.89 -1.74
N LEU A 178 13.88 2.14 -2.97
CA LEU A 178 12.55 2.67 -3.25
C LEU A 178 11.45 1.65 -2.99
N ASP A 179 11.65 0.37 -3.36
CA ASP A 179 10.75 -0.74 -3.02
C ASP A 179 10.59 -0.88 -1.50
N LEU A 180 11.71 -0.82 -0.76
CA LEU A 180 11.68 -0.83 0.71
C LEU A 180 10.91 0.36 1.28
N ALA A 181 11.15 1.57 0.76
CA ALA A 181 10.45 2.77 1.19
C ALA A 181 8.94 2.67 0.92
N VAL A 182 8.54 2.20 -0.26
CA VAL A 182 7.15 1.96 -0.64
C VAL A 182 6.51 0.91 0.27
N PHE A 183 7.20 -0.19 0.58
CA PHE A 183 6.72 -1.20 1.53
C PHE A 183 6.46 -0.57 2.92
N ILE A 184 7.40 0.21 3.45
CA ILE A 184 7.24 0.87 4.76
C ILE A 184 6.05 1.83 4.73
N LEU A 185 5.92 2.62 3.66
CA LEU A 185 4.85 3.60 3.51
C LEU A 185 3.47 2.94 3.39
N THR A 186 3.32 1.91 2.56
CA THR A 186 2.06 1.15 2.40
C THR A 186 1.66 0.44 3.70
N THR A 187 2.63 -0.11 4.44
CA THR A 187 2.41 -0.69 5.77
C THR A 187 1.95 0.37 6.77
N TRP A 188 2.59 1.55 6.76
CA TRP A 188 2.21 2.67 7.61
C TRP A 188 0.79 3.14 7.30
N GLN A 189 0.41 3.18 6.02
CA GLN A 189 -0.95 3.52 5.60
C GLN A 189 -1.97 2.52 6.18
N PHE A 190 -1.71 1.22 6.04
CA PHE A 190 -2.54 0.18 6.63
C PHE A 190 -2.71 0.35 8.15
N LEU A 191 -1.60 0.56 8.88
CA LEU A 191 -1.64 0.79 10.33
C LEU A 191 -2.42 2.05 10.69
N THR A 192 -2.26 3.13 9.93
CA THR A 192 -3.01 4.38 10.13
C THR A 192 -4.50 4.15 9.90
N MET A 193 -4.87 3.41 8.85
CA MET A 193 -6.27 3.06 8.57
C MET A 193 -6.90 2.19 9.67
N GLN A 194 -6.11 1.31 10.30
CA GLN A 194 -6.54 0.48 11.42
C GLN A 194 -6.78 1.30 12.69
N LEU A 195 -5.95 2.32 12.94
CA LEU A 195 -6.06 3.21 14.10
C LEU A 195 -7.05 4.36 13.89
N TYR A 196 -7.43 4.66 12.65
CA TYR A 196 -8.31 5.78 12.31
C TYR A 196 -9.67 5.79 13.06
N PRO A 197 -10.37 4.66 13.25
CA PRO A 197 -11.60 4.64 14.06
C PRO A 197 -11.38 5.09 15.51
N TYR A 198 -10.24 4.74 16.10
CA TYR A 198 -9.89 5.11 17.48
C TYR A 198 -9.43 6.56 17.59
N LEU A 199 -8.81 7.10 16.54
CA LEU A 199 -8.29 8.47 16.51
C LEU A 199 -9.31 9.52 16.03
N GLY A 200 -10.40 9.11 15.35
CA GLY A 200 -11.32 10.04 14.68
C GLY A 200 -12.81 9.86 14.97
N VAL A 201 -13.27 8.73 15.52
CA VAL A 201 -14.72 8.42 15.63
C VAL A 201 -15.30 8.61 17.03
N ALA A 202 -14.46 8.72 18.06
CA ALA A 202 -14.94 9.06 19.41
C ALA A 202 -15.63 10.44 19.48
N ALA A 203 -15.39 11.34 18.51
CA ALA A 203 -15.98 12.67 18.47
C ALA A 203 -17.41 12.73 17.90
N TYR A 204 -17.81 11.81 17.00
CA TYR A 204 -19.09 11.93 16.28
C TYR A 204 -20.21 11.02 16.80
N THR A 205 -19.89 9.98 17.57
CA THR A 205 -20.93 9.08 18.10
C THR A 205 -21.54 9.57 19.43
N GLY A 206 -20.98 10.62 20.03
CA GLY A 206 -21.43 11.19 21.31
C GLY A 206 -22.52 12.26 21.21
N GLU A 207 -22.61 13.02 20.10
CA GLU A 207 -23.48 14.20 20.04
C GLU A 207 -24.91 13.94 19.53
N GLN A 208 -25.19 12.80 18.90
CA GLN A 208 -26.53 12.54 18.33
C GLN A 208 -27.50 11.77 19.24
N LYS A 209 -27.10 11.41 20.47
CA LYS A 209 -28.01 10.74 21.43
C LYS A 209 -28.65 11.64 22.49
N VAL A 210 -28.38 12.95 22.52
CA VAL A 210 -28.83 13.80 23.66
C VAL A 210 -29.96 14.80 23.35
N VAL A 211 -30.33 15.05 22.08
CA VAL A 211 -31.40 16.03 21.76
C VAL A 211 -32.57 15.38 21.03
N GLN A 212 -33.20 14.40 21.67
CA GLN A 212 -34.62 14.10 21.48
C GLN A 212 -35.15 13.59 22.82
N SER A 213 -35.09 14.45 23.84
CA SER A 213 -36.06 14.36 24.93
C SER A 213 -37.36 14.94 24.37
N PRO A 214 -38.42 14.13 24.15
CA PRO A 214 -39.71 14.68 23.80
C PRO A 214 -40.17 15.52 25.00
N ALA A 215 -40.19 16.84 24.85
CA ALA A 215 -40.95 17.68 25.75
C ALA A 215 -42.40 17.22 25.65
N LYS A 216 -42.79 16.42 26.64
CA LYS A 216 -44.15 15.97 26.93
C LYS A 216 -45.03 17.22 26.98
N VAL A 217 -45.83 17.42 25.93
CA VAL A 217 -46.91 18.39 25.93
C VAL A 217 -47.91 17.92 26.97
N GLU A 218 -47.99 18.60 28.11
CA GLU A 218 -49.16 18.58 28.98
C GLU A 218 -50.16 19.61 28.48
N PRO A 219 -51.38 19.20 28.11
CA PRO A 219 -52.55 20.05 28.23
C PRO A 219 -53.42 19.46 29.35
N VAL A 220 -53.39 20.05 30.54
CA VAL A 220 -54.43 19.79 31.54
C VAL A 220 -55.10 21.09 31.94
N SER A 221 -56.19 21.34 31.21
CA SER A 221 -57.24 22.28 31.55
C SER A 221 -58.11 21.73 32.68
N LYS A 222 -58.21 22.52 33.76
CA LYS A 222 -59.37 22.78 34.64
C LYS A 222 -60.47 21.72 34.84
N LYS A 223 -60.65 21.36 36.13
CA LYS A 223 -61.88 21.23 36.95
C LYS A 223 -63.18 20.71 36.28
N SER A 224 -63.72 19.59 36.80
CA SER A 224 -65.05 19.55 37.46
C SER A 224 -65.30 18.22 38.17
N ASP A 225 -65.73 18.35 39.43
CA ASP A 225 -66.73 17.58 40.17
C ASP A 225 -66.60 16.06 40.47
N ALA A 226 -66.43 15.81 41.77
CA ALA A 226 -67.30 15.05 42.68
C ALA A 226 -68.03 13.77 42.18
N GLY A 227 -67.83 12.69 42.94
CA GLY A 227 -68.66 11.47 42.95
C GLY A 227 -67.80 10.23 43.18
N GLU A 228 -67.52 9.82 44.41
CA GLU A 228 -68.36 8.94 45.26
C GLU A 228 -67.95 7.45 45.16
N GLN A 229 -67.55 6.94 46.34
CA GLN A 229 -67.39 5.56 46.85
C GLN A 229 -67.68 4.36 45.92
N LYS A 230 -66.80 3.33 45.96
CA LYS A 230 -67.04 2.11 46.77
C LYS A 230 -65.87 1.11 46.73
N ASN A 231 -65.59 0.55 47.91
CA ASN A 231 -64.76 -0.64 48.17
C ASN A 231 -65.21 -1.87 47.37
N THR A 232 -64.29 -2.79 47.05
CA THR A 232 -64.47 -4.25 47.24
C THR A 232 -63.10 -4.95 47.28
N GLU A 233 -63.04 -5.98 48.13
CA GLU A 233 -61.93 -6.84 48.56
C GLU A 233 -61.22 -7.69 47.49
N GLN A 234 -59.94 -8.04 47.80
CA GLN A 234 -59.21 -9.34 47.76
C GLN A 234 -59.86 -10.59 47.09
N PRO A 235 -59.13 -11.75 46.96
CA PRO A 235 -57.71 -12.03 46.70
C PRO A 235 -57.51 -13.22 45.68
N SER A 236 -56.26 -13.71 45.58
CA SER A 236 -55.82 -15.01 44.99
C SER A 236 -55.73 -15.03 43.45
N ASN A 237 -54.87 -15.80 42.78
CA ASN A 237 -54.22 -17.06 43.18
C ASN A 237 -52.99 -17.34 42.28
N THR A 238 -52.04 -18.07 42.87
CA THR A 238 -51.09 -19.07 42.33
C THR A 238 -51.01 -19.38 40.82
N GLY A 239 -49.77 -19.64 40.37
CA GLY A 239 -49.43 -20.63 39.32
C GLY A 239 -48.13 -20.27 38.57
N ALA A 240 -46.95 -20.84 38.79
CA ALA A 240 -46.49 -22.24 38.65
C ALA A 240 -46.01 -22.60 37.21
N PHE A 241 -44.71 -22.98 37.11
CA PHE A 241 -44.01 -23.80 36.08
C PHE A 241 -43.94 -23.28 34.62
N GLY A 242 -42.89 -23.51 33.83
CA GLY A 242 -41.68 -24.33 33.99
C GLY A 242 -40.86 -24.41 32.70
N ILE A 243 -39.70 -25.09 32.82
CA ILE A 243 -38.66 -25.48 31.83
C ILE A 243 -37.67 -24.39 31.44
#